data_AF-A0A9Q5ZG92-F1
#
_entry.id   AF-A0A9Q5ZG92-F1
#
_cell.length_a   1.000
_cell.length_b   1.000
_cell.length_c   1.000
_cell.angle_alpha   90.00
_cell.angle_beta   90.00
_cell.angle_gamma   90.00
#
_symmetry.space_group_name_H-M   'P 1'
#
loop_
_entity.id
_entity.type
_entity.pdbx_description
1 polymer ?
#
loop_
_entity_poly.entity_id
_entity_poly.type
_entity_poly.pdbx_seq_one_letter_code
_entity_poly.pdbx_strand_id
1 'polypeptide(L)'
;MPISGLTNRYDDANFNPLGRIEVSAFKGSRKVKNRTDGGKEYEGYGKDLGSNIRLVTTNREASTIFSKSYGNPDSNGDFLTQALNIYLPFDEVDRTFATSMSSYKGSGLQLVCDRTNILKKSVMLQDKKGQYHQLVDCHDTPCPMQGQSLSMQCQHGCKAEGKLHFYVRELLDNDLMIPGQMTLHSLEDISYLDIKLREFKEMLGSITNAPFPCSQYKHKVPFILSRTEIKTKIPIFENGLRTGKKADKKIWAISIQIDPNYMALRRAWIEFNEYQARQLPVSQSVVK
;
A
#
# COMPACT_ATOMS: atom_id res chain seq x y z
N MET A 1 16.47 18.18 8.25
CA MET A 1 15.29 18.76 8.91
C MET A 1 14.29 17.64 9.17
N PRO A 2 13.78 17.46 10.39
CA PRO A 2 12.74 16.47 10.65
C PRO A 2 11.47 16.87 9.90
N ILE A 3 10.94 15.97 9.07
CA ILE A 3 9.70 16.20 8.34
C ILE A 3 8.55 16.10 9.34
N SER A 4 8.16 17.25 9.89
CA SER A 4 6.93 17.43 10.64
C SER A 4 5.74 17.21 9.70
N GLY A 5 5.02 16.11 9.86
CA GLY A 5 3.85 15.83 9.01
C GLY A 5 3.32 14.41 9.07
N LEU A 6 4.06 13.46 9.65
CA LEU A 6 3.55 12.11 9.86
C LEU A 6 3.90 11.62 11.26
N THR A 7 3.28 12.26 12.26
CA THR A 7 3.12 11.65 13.57
C THR A 7 2.07 10.56 13.47
N ASN A 8 2.40 9.36 13.96
CA ASN A 8 1.42 8.36 14.36
C ASN A 8 0.34 9.04 15.20
N ARG A 9 -0.93 8.89 14.83
CA ARG A 9 -2.02 8.85 15.80
C ARG A 9 -3.28 8.30 15.16
N TYR A 10 -3.85 7.35 15.89
CA TYR A 10 -5.08 6.63 15.62
C TYR A 10 -6.35 7.50 15.67
N ASP A 11 -6.23 8.82 15.79
CA ASP A 11 -7.33 9.75 16.00
C ASP A 11 -7.09 10.98 15.14
N ASP A 12 -7.83 11.09 14.04
CA ASP A 12 -8.67 12.26 13.79
C ASP A 12 -9.07 12.31 12.31
N ALA A 13 -10.37 12.21 12.10
CA ALA A 13 -11.05 12.60 10.88
C ALA A 13 -11.00 14.12 10.65
N ASN A 14 -10.04 14.84 11.25
CA ASN A 14 -9.87 16.27 11.14
C ASN A 14 -8.37 16.62 11.11
N PHE A 15 -7.98 17.41 10.11
CA PHE A 15 -6.69 18.07 9.92
C PHE A 15 -5.54 17.32 9.20
N ASN A 16 -5.78 17.00 7.92
CA ASN A 16 -4.92 17.57 6.89
C ASN A 16 -5.78 18.55 6.04
N PRO A 17 -5.57 19.88 6.10
CA PRO A 17 -6.34 20.82 5.28
C PRO A 17 -6.17 20.56 3.77
N LEU A 18 -5.12 19.85 3.38
CA LEU A 18 -4.85 19.46 2.00
C LEU A 18 -5.50 18.12 1.58
N GLY A 19 -6.13 17.38 2.49
CA GLY A 19 -6.72 16.06 2.20
C GLY A 19 -5.69 14.91 2.11
N ARG A 20 -6.14 13.75 1.60
CA ARG A 20 -5.33 12.54 1.35
C ARG A 20 -5.63 12.00 -0.05
N ILE A 21 -4.62 11.46 -0.72
CA ILE A 21 -4.83 10.72 -1.97
C ILE A 21 -5.13 9.27 -1.65
N GLU A 22 -6.33 8.79 -1.96
CA GLU A 22 -6.67 7.37 -1.86
C GLU A 22 -6.35 6.67 -3.15
N VAL A 23 -5.67 5.53 -3.05
CA VAL A 23 -5.28 4.73 -4.21
C VAL A 23 -5.84 3.31 -4.09
N SER A 24 -6.46 2.82 -5.16
CA SER A 24 -7.16 1.52 -5.16
C SER A 24 -7.08 0.79 -6.50
N ALA A 25 -7.02 -0.54 -6.44
CA ALA A 25 -7.07 -1.45 -7.58
C ALA A 25 -8.51 -1.88 -7.97
N PHE A 26 -9.52 -1.42 -7.24
CA PHE A 26 -10.91 -1.85 -7.39
C PHE A 26 -11.85 -0.66 -7.66
N LYS A 27 -12.90 -0.91 -8.45
CA LYS A 27 -13.99 0.04 -8.71
C LYS A 27 -14.82 0.23 -7.45
N GLY A 28 -15.09 1.47 -7.05
CA GLY A 28 -15.83 1.76 -5.83
C GLY A 28 -14.97 1.63 -4.58
N SER A 29 -14.92 2.69 -3.78
CA SER A 29 -14.19 2.75 -2.50
C SER A 29 -14.92 2.03 -1.36
N ARG A 30 -16.11 1.47 -1.63
CA ARG A 30 -16.99 0.85 -0.63
C ARG A 30 -17.17 -0.64 -0.93
N LYS A 31 -17.11 -1.45 0.14
CA LYS A 31 -17.55 -2.85 0.12
C LYS A 31 -18.95 -2.91 -0.48
N VAL A 32 -19.12 -3.62 -1.59
CA VAL A 32 -20.42 -3.88 -2.17
C VAL A 32 -20.89 -5.21 -1.62
N LYS A 33 -22.01 -5.20 -0.90
CA LYS A 33 -22.71 -6.43 -0.55
C LYS A 33 -23.40 -6.94 -1.80
N ASN A 34 -22.88 -8.00 -2.38
CA ASN A 34 -23.53 -8.65 -3.50
C ASN A 34 -24.40 -9.79 -2.94
N ARG A 35 -25.66 -9.85 -3.36
CA ARG A 35 -26.56 -10.98 -3.09
C ARG A 35 -26.47 -11.96 -4.25
N THR A 36 -26.21 -13.23 -3.96
CA THR A 36 -26.46 -14.31 -4.93
C THR A 36 -27.94 -14.72 -4.89
N ASP A 37 -28.47 -15.16 -6.03
CA ASP A 37 -29.73 -15.91 -6.12
C ASP A 37 -29.65 -17.14 -5.20
N GLY A 38 -30.35 -17.09 -4.07
CA GLY A 38 -30.20 -18.04 -2.96
C GLY A 38 -29.98 -17.38 -1.59
N GLY A 39 -29.97 -16.04 -1.50
CA GLY A 39 -30.07 -15.30 -0.24
C GLY A 39 -28.78 -15.19 0.58
N LYS A 40 -27.66 -15.75 0.10
CA LYS A 40 -26.34 -15.55 0.72
C LYS A 40 -25.73 -14.21 0.30
N GLU A 41 -25.42 -13.36 1.27
CA GLU A 41 -24.67 -12.12 1.07
C GLU A 41 -23.17 -12.43 1.07
N TYR A 42 -22.44 -12.01 0.04
CA TYR A 42 -20.99 -12.01 0.05
C TYR A 42 -20.47 -10.58 -0.05
N GLU A 43 -19.46 -10.27 0.77
CA GLU A 43 -18.76 -8.99 0.72
C GLU A 43 -17.75 -9.02 -0.42
N GLY A 44 -18.00 -8.24 -1.47
CA GLY A 44 -17.03 -7.99 -2.54
C GLY A 44 -16.43 -6.59 -2.41
N TYR A 45 -15.16 -6.45 -2.74
CA TYR A 45 -14.67 -5.17 -3.27
C TYR A 45 -15.27 -5.01 -4.67
N GLY A 46 -15.52 -3.78 -5.13
CA GLY A 46 -16.10 -3.63 -6.45
C GLY A 46 -15.15 -4.10 -7.55
N LYS A 47 -15.61 -4.05 -8.81
CA LYS A 47 -14.95 -4.73 -9.94
C LYS A 47 -13.45 -4.38 -10.05
N ASP A 48 -12.61 -5.39 -10.23
CA ASP A 48 -11.17 -5.22 -10.47
C ASP A 48 -10.91 -4.31 -11.69
N LEU A 49 -9.95 -3.39 -11.57
CA LEU A 49 -9.64 -2.38 -12.59
C LEU A 49 -8.63 -2.84 -13.65
N GLY A 50 -8.24 -4.12 -13.66
CA GLY A 50 -7.28 -4.69 -14.61
C GLY A 50 -5.87 -4.12 -14.41
N SER A 51 -5.24 -3.65 -15.48
CA SER A 51 -3.93 -2.99 -15.42
C SER A 51 -3.95 -1.64 -14.70
N ASN A 52 -5.13 -1.08 -14.42
CA ASN A 52 -5.26 0.26 -13.88
C ASN A 52 -5.29 0.31 -12.35
N ILE A 53 -4.81 1.43 -11.85
CA ILE A 53 -4.92 1.92 -10.49
C ILE A 53 -5.75 3.19 -10.53
N ARG A 54 -6.60 3.36 -9.52
CA ARG A 54 -7.46 4.52 -9.35
C ARG A 54 -6.91 5.43 -8.27
N LEU A 55 -6.87 6.73 -8.56
CA LEU A 55 -6.56 7.78 -7.61
C LEU A 55 -7.83 8.59 -7.33
N VAL A 56 -8.11 8.81 -6.05
CA VAL A 56 -9.21 9.64 -5.58
C VAL A 56 -8.64 10.76 -4.74
N THR A 57 -9.07 11.98 -5.02
CA THR A 57 -8.69 13.17 -4.25
C THR A 57 -9.85 14.14 -4.18
N THR A 58 -10.01 14.76 -3.02
CA THR A 58 -10.92 15.90 -2.83
C THR A 58 -10.20 17.24 -2.94
N ASN A 59 -8.87 17.23 -3.10
CA ASN A 59 -8.06 18.44 -3.21
C ASN A 59 -8.05 18.94 -4.66
N ARG A 60 -8.47 20.19 -4.86
CA ARG A 60 -8.58 20.83 -6.18
C ARG A 60 -7.23 21.04 -6.87
N GLU A 61 -6.19 21.40 -6.12
CA GLU A 61 -4.84 21.59 -6.66
C GLU A 61 -4.25 20.24 -7.09
N ALA A 62 -4.41 19.21 -6.26
CA ALA A 62 -4.02 17.85 -6.60
C ALA A 62 -4.74 17.34 -7.85
N SER A 63 -6.07 17.58 -7.93
CA SER A 63 -6.86 17.24 -9.12
C SER A 63 -6.34 17.96 -10.37
N THR A 64 -5.91 19.22 -10.27
CA THR A 64 -5.37 19.97 -11.42
C THR A 64 -4.05 19.39 -11.92
N ILE A 65 -3.17 18.99 -10.99
CA ILE A 65 -1.89 18.34 -11.33
C ILE A 65 -2.13 16.95 -11.92
N PHE A 66 -3.08 16.20 -11.36
CA PHE A 66 -3.48 14.90 -11.89
C PHE A 66 -4.08 15.01 -13.29
N SER A 67 -4.88 16.04 -13.58
CA SER A 67 -5.40 16.26 -14.94
C SER A 67 -4.29 16.45 -15.97
N LYS A 68 -3.18 17.10 -15.60
CA LYS A 68 -2.01 17.25 -16.48
C LYS A 68 -1.22 15.95 -16.65
N SER A 69 -1.18 15.12 -15.62
CA SER A 69 -0.29 13.94 -15.55
C SER A 69 -0.97 12.65 -16.01
N TYR A 70 -2.27 12.51 -15.75
CA TYR A 70 -3.06 11.28 -15.92
C TYR A 70 -4.28 11.48 -16.83
N GLY A 71 -4.51 12.69 -17.34
CA GLY A 71 -5.66 13.01 -18.19
C GLY A 71 -6.92 13.35 -17.38
N ASN A 72 -8.06 13.45 -18.06
CA ASN A 72 -9.31 13.89 -17.43
C ASN A 72 -9.86 12.84 -16.44
N PRO A 73 -10.44 13.26 -15.31
CA PRO A 73 -11.08 12.34 -14.38
C PRO A 73 -12.30 11.67 -15.01
N ASP A 74 -12.69 10.51 -14.50
CA ASP A 74 -13.90 9.81 -14.89
C ASP A 74 -15.18 10.51 -14.37
N SER A 75 -16.35 9.93 -14.64
CA SER A 75 -17.63 10.51 -14.22
C SER A 75 -17.81 10.61 -12.70
N ASN A 76 -16.95 9.97 -11.90
CA ASN A 76 -16.96 10.04 -10.43
C ASN A 76 -15.92 11.03 -9.89
N GLY A 77 -15.14 11.68 -10.76
CA GLY A 77 -14.02 12.53 -10.36
C GLY A 77 -12.73 11.75 -10.08
N ASP A 78 -12.67 10.46 -10.43
CA ASP A 78 -11.54 9.58 -10.15
C ASP A 78 -10.56 9.56 -11.33
N PHE A 79 -9.26 9.48 -11.06
CA PHE A 79 -8.23 9.34 -12.11
C PHE A 79 -7.80 7.88 -12.25
N LEU A 80 -7.66 7.40 -13.49
CA LEU A 80 -7.18 6.05 -13.78
C LEU A 80 -5.82 6.10 -14.46
N THR A 81 -4.86 5.33 -13.95
CA THR A 81 -3.52 5.21 -14.53
C THR A 81 -3.02 3.78 -14.45
N GLN A 82 -2.15 3.37 -15.37
CA GLN A 82 -1.48 2.05 -15.32
C GLN A 82 -0.28 2.04 -14.37
N ALA A 83 0.30 3.22 -14.11
CA ALA A 83 1.47 3.38 -13.27
C ALA A 83 1.38 4.70 -12.49
N LEU A 84 1.81 4.66 -11.25
CA LEU A 84 1.86 5.79 -10.34
C LEU A 84 3.29 5.95 -9.84
N ASN A 85 3.90 7.11 -10.11
CA ASN A 85 5.21 7.44 -9.59
C ASN A 85 5.07 7.93 -8.15
N ILE A 86 5.84 7.35 -7.24
CA ILE A 86 5.74 7.65 -5.81
C ILE A 86 7.12 7.84 -5.18
N TYR A 87 7.13 8.59 -4.07
CA TYR A 87 8.23 8.61 -3.13
C TYR A 87 7.76 8.01 -1.80
N LEU A 88 8.60 7.18 -1.18
CA LEU A 88 8.31 6.63 0.13
C LEU A 88 8.66 7.65 1.22
N PRO A 89 7.87 7.75 2.31
CA PRO A 89 8.00 8.82 3.28
C PRO A 89 8.96 8.48 4.43
N PHE A 90 9.20 7.19 4.69
CA PHE A 90 10.03 6.72 5.80
C PHE A 90 11.01 5.63 5.37
N ASP A 91 12.19 5.63 5.98
CA ASP A 91 13.17 4.57 5.80
C ASP A 91 12.81 3.30 6.58
N GLU A 92 11.96 3.38 7.61
CA GLU A 92 11.44 2.20 8.28
C GLU A 92 10.35 1.52 7.44
N VAL A 93 10.60 0.29 6.99
CA VAL A 93 9.66 -0.48 6.17
C VAL A 93 8.31 -0.61 6.87
N ASP A 94 8.29 -0.92 8.17
CA ASP A 94 7.05 -1.13 8.92
C ASP A 94 6.23 0.16 9.11
N ARG A 95 6.85 1.35 8.96
CA ARG A 95 6.14 2.64 8.95
C ARG A 95 5.63 3.01 7.56
N THR A 96 6.38 2.64 6.52
CA THR A 96 5.98 2.85 5.12
C THR A 96 4.90 1.88 4.68
N PHE A 97 4.95 0.63 5.16
CA PHE A 97 3.98 -0.42 4.86
C PHE A 97 3.50 -1.09 6.15
N ALA A 98 2.37 -0.60 6.68
CA ALA A 98 1.79 -1.11 7.91
C ALA A 98 0.85 -2.28 7.61
N THR A 99 1.12 -3.45 8.19
CA THR A 99 0.24 -4.62 8.08
C THR A 99 -0.56 -4.84 9.34
N SER A 100 -1.84 -5.18 9.21
CA SER A 100 -2.71 -5.52 10.33
C SER A 100 -3.68 -6.65 9.95
N MET A 101 -4.27 -7.26 10.96
CA MET A 101 -5.22 -8.35 10.84
C MET A 101 -6.46 -7.99 11.63
N SER A 102 -7.60 -7.90 10.96
CA SER A 102 -8.86 -7.46 11.58
C SER A 102 -9.94 -8.52 11.47
N SER A 103 -10.62 -8.81 12.58
CA SER A 103 -11.80 -9.67 12.62
C SER A 103 -13.06 -8.84 12.83
N TYR A 104 -14.13 -9.20 12.13
CA TYR A 104 -15.43 -8.56 12.21
C TYR A 104 -16.52 -9.60 12.47
N LYS A 105 -17.53 -9.24 13.26
CA LYS A 105 -18.76 -10.02 13.46
C LYS A 105 -19.95 -9.12 13.15
N GLY A 106 -20.69 -9.44 12.08
CA GLY A 106 -21.63 -8.49 11.49
C GLY A 106 -20.89 -7.24 10.99
N SER A 107 -21.36 -6.05 11.38
CA SER A 107 -20.69 -4.77 11.09
C SER A 107 -19.67 -4.34 12.18
N GLY A 108 -19.60 -5.04 13.31
CA GLY A 108 -18.75 -4.65 14.44
C GLY A 108 -17.34 -5.23 14.34
N LEU A 109 -16.33 -4.36 14.54
CA LEU A 109 -14.93 -4.78 14.70
C LEU A 109 -14.78 -5.57 16.01
N GLN A 110 -14.23 -6.78 15.93
CA GLN A 110 -14.05 -7.68 17.06
C GLN A 110 -12.61 -7.69 17.58
N LEU A 111 -11.64 -7.63 16.68
CA LEU A 111 -10.23 -7.76 17.04
C LEU A 111 -9.35 -7.15 15.95
N VAL A 112 -8.28 -6.47 16.37
CA VAL A 112 -7.18 -6.02 15.51
C VAL A 112 -5.88 -6.55 16.11
N CYS A 113 -5.02 -7.16 15.30
CA CYS A 113 -3.69 -7.58 15.71
C CYS A 113 -2.67 -7.30 14.61
N ASP A 114 -1.39 -7.20 14.96
CA ASP A 114 -0.26 -7.04 14.02
C ASP A 114 0.46 -8.38 13.76
N ARG A 115 -0.22 -9.50 14.07
CA ARG A 115 0.32 -10.89 14.12
C ARG A 115 1.34 -11.16 15.22
N THR A 116 1.78 -10.15 15.96
CA THR A 116 2.62 -10.32 17.16
C THR A 116 1.77 -10.15 18.41
N ASN A 117 1.05 -9.04 18.51
CA ASN A 117 0.18 -8.66 19.61
C ASN A 117 -1.22 -8.31 19.10
N ILE A 118 -2.20 -8.46 19.99
CA ILE A 118 -3.54 -7.92 19.81
C ILE A 118 -3.45 -6.42 20.12
N LEU A 119 -3.74 -5.59 19.12
CA LEU A 119 -3.74 -4.15 19.28
C LEU A 119 -5.04 -3.70 19.94
N LYS A 120 -6.18 -4.24 19.47
CA LYS A 120 -7.52 -3.91 20.00
C LYS A 120 -8.41 -5.13 20.05
N LYS A 121 -9.31 -5.19 21.03
CA LYS A 121 -10.32 -6.26 21.14
C LYS A 121 -11.66 -5.69 21.57
N SER A 122 -12.74 -6.20 20.99
CA SER A 122 -14.09 -5.92 21.46
C SER A 122 -14.34 -6.73 22.72
N VAL A 123 -14.68 -6.03 23.80
CA VAL A 123 -15.11 -6.62 25.06
C VAL A 123 -16.55 -6.20 25.33
N MET A 124 -17.31 -7.11 25.93
CA MET A 124 -18.64 -6.81 26.42
C MET A 124 -18.48 -6.20 27.82
N LEU A 125 -18.91 -4.96 27.96
CA LEU A 125 -18.95 -4.26 29.23
C LEU A 125 -20.41 -4.15 29.68
N GLN A 126 -20.59 -4.06 30.99
CA GLN A 126 -21.90 -3.89 31.61
C GLN A 126 -21.89 -2.58 32.39
N ASP A 127 -22.85 -1.71 32.09
CA ASP A 127 -23.12 -0.51 32.88
C ASP A 127 -24.54 -0.53 33.46
N LYS A 128 -24.94 0.58 34.11
CA LYS A 128 -26.28 0.76 34.67
C LYS A 128 -27.40 0.76 33.61
N LYS A 129 -27.09 0.93 32.33
CA LYS A 129 -28.02 1.00 31.19
C LYS A 129 -28.09 -0.30 30.39
N GLY A 130 -27.15 -1.23 30.57
CA GLY A 130 -27.17 -2.56 29.99
C GLY A 130 -25.79 -3.08 29.58
N GLN A 131 -25.76 -4.08 28.70
CA GLN A 131 -24.54 -4.60 28.11
C GLN A 131 -24.25 -3.90 26.78
N TYR A 132 -23.01 -3.46 26.59
CA TYR A 132 -22.56 -2.85 25.33
C TYR A 132 -21.15 -3.34 24.96
N HIS A 133 -20.82 -3.25 23.67
CA HIS A 133 -19.51 -3.61 23.16
C HIS A 133 -18.60 -2.38 23.10
N GLN A 134 -17.40 -2.48 23.65
CA GLN A 134 -16.36 -1.45 23.53
C GLN A 134 -15.09 -2.06 22.95
N LEU A 135 -14.40 -1.31 22.09
CA LEU A 135 -13.03 -1.64 21.68
C LEU A 135 -12.08 -1.12 22.74
N VAL A 136 -11.28 -2.03 23.29
CA VAL A 136 -10.21 -1.71 24.24
C VAL A 136 -8.86 -2.01 23.61
N ASP A 137 -7.86 -1.18 23.91
CA ASP A 137 -6.49 -1.42 23.49
C ASP A 137 -5.89 -2.56 24.33
N CYS A 138 -5.14 -3.46 23.70
CA CYS A 138 -4.70 -4.73 24.31
C CYS A 138 -3.22 -5.05 24.06
N HIS A 139 -2.37 -4.03 23.92
CA HIS A 139 -1.01 -4.13 23.38
C HIS A 139 -0.10 -5.20 24.00
N ASP A 140 -0.39 -5.68 25.22
CA ASP A 140 0.37 -6.73 25.91
C ASP A 140 -0.15 -8.15 25.67
N THR A 141 -1.24 -8.32 24.93
CA THR A 141 -1.83 -9.65 24.69
C THR A 141 -1.25 -10.25 23.41
N PRO A 142 -0.54 -11.39 23.45
CA PRO A 142 0.04 -11.98 22.25
C PRO A 142 -1.04 -12.45 21.28
N CYS A 143 -0.74 -12.35 19.98
CA CYS A 143 -1.61 -12.86 18.93
C CYS A 143 -1.59 -14.41 18.94
N PRO A 144 -2.74 -15.10 18.88
CA PRO A 144 -2.77 -16.57 18.77
C PRO A 144 -2.08 -17.12 17.52
N MET A 145 -1.86 -16.26 16.52
CA MET A 145 -1.18 -16.59 15.26
C MET A 145 0.30 -16.18 15.25
N GLN A 146 0.85 -15.76 16.40
CA GLN A 146 2.26 -15.41 16.51
C GLN A 146 3.15 -16.59 16.12
N GLY A 147 4.15 -16.34 15.27
CA GLY A 147 5.06 -17.36 14.74
C GLY A 147 4.43 -18.34 13.73
N GLN A 148 3.13 -18.23 13.45
CA GLN A 148 2.45 -19.08 12.46
C GLN A 148 2.52 -18.47 11.06
N SER A 149 2.57 -19.34 10.03
CA SER A 149 2.54 -18.93 8.62
C SER A 149 1.34 -18.02 8.30
N LEU A 150 1.55 -16.99 7.47
CA LEU A 150 0.49 -16.10 6.98
C LEU A 150 -0.62 -16.84 6.20
N SER A 151 -0.31 -18.01 5.65
CA SER A 151 -1.29 -18.87 4.96
C SER A 151 -2.23 -19.62 5.91
N MET A 152 -1.92 -19.68 7.21
CA MET A 152 -2.76 -20.37 8.18
C MET A 152 -3.97 -19.50 8.56
N GLN A 153 -5.17 -20.09 8.45
CA GLN A 153 -6.41 -19.39 8.76
C GLN A 153 -6.49 -19.08 10.25
N CYS A 154 -6.70 -17.80 10.57
CA CYS A 154 -6.87 -17.36 11.95
C CYS A 154 -8.16 -17.94 12.55
N GLN A 155 -8.09 -18.46 13.78
CA GLN A 155 -9.25 -18.98 14.52
C GLN A 155 -10.34 -17.92 14.73
N HIS A 156 -9.97 -16.64 14.80
CA HIS A 156 -10.89 -15.52 14.90
C HIS A 156 -11.40 -15.01 13.54
N GLY A 157 -11.07 -15.68 12.44
CA GLY A 157 -11.49 -15.26 11.09
C GLY A 157 -10.89 -13.91 10.65
N CYS A 158 -9.71 -13.56 11.18
CA CYS A 158 -9.05 -12.30 10.84
C CYS A 158 -8.74 -12.21 9.34
N LYS A 159 -9.05 -11.06 8.75
CA LYS A 159 -8.68 -10.67 7.39
C LYS A 159 -7.42 -9.80 7.44
N ALA A 160 -6.46 -10.07 6.55
CA ALA A 160 -5.25 -9.28 6.43
C ALA A 160 -5.51 -7.97 5.69
N GLU A 161 -4.83 -6.91 6.12
CA GLU A 161 -4.82 -5.60 5.50
C GLU A 161 -3.40 -5.05 5.52
N GLY A 162 -2.91 -4.58 4.38
CA GLY A 162 -1.66 -3.82 4.28
C GLY A 162 -1.94 -2.39 3.84
N LYS A 163 -1.28 -1.40 4.45
CA LYS A 163 -1.39 0.01 4.09
C LYS A 163 -0.04 0.54 3.67
N LEU A 164 0.11 0.82 2.39
CA LEU A 164 1.29 1.49 1.84
C LEU A 164 1.08 3.00 1.91
N HIS A 165 2.00 3.71 2.57
CA HIS A 165 2.06 5.15 2.67
C HIS A 165 3.10 5.71 1.72
N PHE A 166 2.77 6.78 1.00
CA PHE A 166 3.66 7.39 0.01
C PHE A 166 3.29 8.85 -0.28
N TYR A 167 4.14 9.53 -1.03
CA TYR A 167 3.80 10.77 -1.73
C TYR A 167 3.70 10.50 -3.22
N VAL A 168 2.68 11.02 -3.88
CA VAL A 168 2.62 11.00 -5.36
C VAL A 168 3.67 11.96 -5.89
N ARG A 169 4.54 11.48 -6.77
CA ARG A 169 5.69 12.24 -7.27
C ARG A 169 5.27 13.57 -7.86
N GLU A 170 4.25 13.59 -8.72
CA GLU A 170 3.83 14.80 -9.42
C GLU A 170 3.31 15.87 -8.45
N LEU A 171 2.74 15.48 -7.31
CA LEU A 171 2.35 16.42 -6.26
C LEU A 171 3.57 16.94 -5.50
N LEU A 172 4.44 16.03 -5.05
CA LEU A 172 5.60 16.42 -4.28
C LEU A 172 6.60 17.25 -5.10
N ASP A 173 6.74 16.96 -6.39
CA ASP A 173 7.58 17.72 -7.32
C ASP A 173 7.06 19.16 -7.50
N ASN A 174 5.74 19.39 -7.33
CA ASN A 174 5.10 20.71 -7.27
C ASN A 174 4.96 21.27 -5.83
N ASP A 175 5.77 20.78 -4.90
CA ASP A 175 5.83 21.21 -3.48
C ASP A 175 4.52 21.01 -2.70
N LEU A 176 3.62 20.14 -3.19
CA LEU A 176 2.43 19.71 -2.47
C LEU A 176 2.71 18.44 -1.68
N MET A 177 2.88 18.57 -0.37
CA MET A 177 3.12 17.47 0.56
C MET A 177 1.82 16.76 0.97
N ILE A 178 1.06 16.26 -0.02
CA ILE A 178 -0.20 15.54 0.24
C ILE A 178 0.09 14.05 0.38
N PRO A 179 -0.21 13.43 1.54
CA PRO A 179 0.03 12.01 1.74
C PRO A 179 -0.91 11.17 0.85
N GLY A 180 -0.36 10.10 0.29
CA GLY A 180 -1.07 9.05 -0.43
C GLY A 180 -1.11 7.76 0.38
N GLN A 181 -2.17 6.99 0.19
CA GLN A 181 -2.34 5.68 0.81
C GLN A 181 -2.92 4.67 -0.18
N MET A 182 -2.38 3.46 -0.19
CA MET A 182 -2.99 2.30 -0.85
C MET A 182 -3.28 1.20 0.18
N THR A 183 -4.52 0.74 0.21
CA THR A 183 -4.93 -0.39 1.05
C THR A 183 -4.97 -1.67 0.23
N LEU A 184 -4.29 -2.71 0.72
CA LEU A 184 -4.20 -4.04 0.15
C LEU A 184 -4.91 -5.07 1.02
N HIS A 185 -5.54 -6.05 0.38
CA HIS A 185 -6.29 -7.11 1.05
C HIS A 185 -5.91 -8.53 0.59
N SER A 186 -5.11 -8.66 -0.47
CA SER A 186 -4.54 -9.93 -0.90
C SER A 186 -3.31 -10.25 -0.04
N LEU A 187 -3.25 -11.47 0.49
CA LEU A 187 -2.08 -11.95 1.24
C LEU A 187 -0.83 -11.98 0.35
N GLU A 188 -1.01 -12.30 -0.93
CA GLU A 188 0.06 -12.33 -1.92
C GLU A 188 0.63 -10.93 -2.15
N ASP A 189 -0.23 -9.92 -2.40
CA ASP A 189 0.22 -8.53 -2.59
C ASP A 189 0.88 -7.99 -1.31
N ILE A 190 0.32 -8.30 -0.14
CA ILE A 190 0.86 -7.88 1.16
C ILE A 190 2.26 -8.46 1.38
N SER A 191 2.41 -9.77 1.18
CA SER A 191 3.70 -10.46 1.39
C SER A 191 4.74 -9.98 0.37
N TYR A 192 4.34 -9.79 -0.88
CA TYR A 192 5.22 -9.29 -1.94
C TYR A 192 5.75 -7.89 -1.62
N LEU A 193 4.89 -6.94 -1.23
CA LEU A 193 5.32 -5.58 -0.91
C LEU A 193 6.28 -5.55 0.28
N ASP A 194 5.99 -6.30 1.36
CA ASP A 194 6.89 -6.35 2.52
C ASP A 194 8.29 -6.84 2.13
N ILE A 195 8.37 -7.96 1.39
CA ILE A 195 9.64 -8.51 0.90
C ILE A 195 10.37 -7.50 0.02
N LYS A 196 9.68 -6.91 -0.97
CA LYS A 196 10.32 -5.99 -1.93
C LYS A 196 10.84 -4.72 -1.28
N LEU A 197 10.11 -4.15 -0.33
CA LEU A 197 10.56 -2.95 0.39
C LEU A 197 11.81 -3.24 1.23
N ARG A 198 11.90 -4.42 1.85
CA ARG A 198 13.10 -4.87 2.57
C ARG A 198 14.28 -5.07 1.61
N GLU A 199 14.07 -5.77 0.50
CA GLU A 199 15.11 -5.95 -0.54
C GLU A 199 15.63 -4.60 -1.08
N PHE A 200 14.75 -3.63 -1.33
CA PHE A 200 15.17 -2.29 -1.77
C PHE A 200 15.98 -1.56 -0.70
N LYS A 201 15.58 -1.68 0.58
CA LYS A 201 16.33 -1.09 1.69
C LYS A 201 17.72 -1.67 1.82
N GLU A 202 17.85 -2.99 1.71
CA GLU A 202 19.15 -3.68 1.73
C GLU A 202 20.03 -3.26 0.55
N MET A 203 19.45 -3.15 -0.65
CA MET A 203 20.18 -2.78 -1.86
C MET A 203 20.66 -1.32 -1.88
N LEU A 204 19.84 -0.40 -1.39
CA LEU A 204 20.09 1.05 -1.48
C LEU A 204 20.63 1.66 -0.18
N GLY A 205 20.52 0.95 0.95
CA GLY A 205 20.74 1.46 2.30
C GLY A 205 19.58 2.31 2.84
N SER A 206 18.83 2.97 1.95
CA SER A 206 17.66 3.81 2.26
C SER A 206 16.62 3.68 1.15
N ILE A 207 15.34 3.66 1.53
CA ILE A 207 14.21 3.63 0.59
C ILE A 207 13.58 5.01 0.41
N THR A 208 14.02 6.01 1.17
CA THR A 208 13.50 7.39 1.08
C THR A 208 14.48 8.28 0.35
N ASN A 209 15.72 8.31 0.83
CA ASN A 209 16.75 9.25 0.41
C ASN A 209 17.72 8.59 -0.57
N ALA A 210 18.02 9.30 -1.67
CA ALA A 210 19.00 8.86 -2.65
C ALA A 210 20.41 8.88 -2.02
N PRO A 211 21.26 7.88 -2.31
CA PRO A 211 22.63 7.83 -1.78
C PRO A 211 23.58 8.81 -2.48
N PHE A 212 23.09 9.55 -3.49
CA PHE A 212 23.86 10.51 -4.26
C PHE A 212 23.03 11.77 -4.52
N PRO A 213 23.67 12.93 -4.80
CA PRO A 213 22.97 14.15 -5.17
C PRO A 213 22.16 13.94 -6.46
N CYS A 214 20.83 13.95 -6.35
CA CYS A 214 19.93 13.75 -7.47
C CYS A 214 18.78 14.75 -7.42
N SER A 215 19.03 15.98 -7.88
CA SER A 215 18.06 17.08 -7.87
C SER A 215 16.81 16.76 -8.69
N GLN A 216 16.95 16.01 -9.79
CA GLN A 216 15.84 15.55 -10.63
C GLN A 216 14.74 14.82 -9.84
N TYR A 217 15.11 14.16 -8.75
CA TYR A 217 14.20 13.41 -7.89
C TYR A 217 14.14 13.98 -6.46
N LYS A 218 14.44 15.28 -6.28
CA LYS A 218 14.49 15.95 -4.98
C LYS A 218 15.31 15.19 -3.92
N HIS A 219 16.40 14.56 -4.34
CA HIS A 219 17.26 13.71 -3.51
C HIS A 219 16.53 12.51 -2.88
N LYS A 220 15.43 12.05 -3.47
CA LYS A 220 14.66 10.88 -3.05
C LYS A 220 14.85 9.70 -3.99
N VAL A 221 14.50 8.51 -3.52
CA VAL A 221 14.40 7.31 -4.34
C VAL A 221 13.01 7.25 -4.99
N PRO A 222 12.88 7.38 -6.32
CA PRO A 222 11.61 7.25 -7.02
C PRO A 222 11.20 5.78 -7.21
N PHE A 223 9.94 5.48 -6.91
CA PHE A 223 9.34 4.18 -7.17
C PHE A 223 8.17 4.32 -8.15
N ILE A 224 7.88 3.23 -8.84
CA ILE A 224 6.73 3.09 -9.73
C ILE A 224 5.84 1.99 -9.16
N LEU A 225 4.63 2.37 -8.77
CA LEU A 225 3.56 1.46 -8.37
C LEU A 225 2.71 1.14 -9.61
N SER A 226 2.54 -0.14 -9.92
CA SER A 226 1.76 -0.58 -11.09
C SER A 226 1.04 -1.89 -10.80
N ARG A 227 0.26 -2.37 -11.78
CA ARG A 227 -0.34 -3.70 -11.73
C ARG A 227 0.24 -4.58 -12.83
N THR A 228 0.61 -5.80 -12.48
CA THR A 228 1.18 -6.78 -13.42
C THR A 228 0.27 -8.00 -13.51
N GLU A 229 0.00 -8.45 -14.74
CA GLU A 229 -0.75 -9.68 -14.96
C GLU A 229 0.11 -10.88 -14.57
N ILE A 230 -0.36 -11.66 -13.59
CA ILE A 230 0.27 -12.90 -13.18
C ILE A 230 -0.69 -14.07 -13.37
N LYS A 231 -0.13 -15.23 -13.74
CA LYS A 231 -0.89 -16.48 -13.79
C LYS A 231 -0.82 -17.14 -12.43
N THR A 232 -1.98 -17.42 -11.84
CA THR A 232 -2.08 -18.12 -10.56
C THR A 232 -3.13 -19.22 -10.61
N LYS A 233 -3.05 -20.16 -9.67
CA LYS A 233 -4.00 -21.25 -9.50
C LYS A 233 -4.99 -20.91 -8.39
N ILE A 234 -6.20 -20.54 -8.76
CA ILE A 234 -7.27 -20.27 -7.79
C ILE A 234 -8.20 -21.46 -7.62
N PRO A 235 -8.80 -21.65 -6.42
CA PRO A 235 -9.81 -22.67 -6.20
C PRO A 235 -11.02 -22.45 -7.12
N ILE A 236 -11.53 -23.55 -7.70
CA ILE A 236 -12.81 -23.55 -8.38
C ILE A 236 -13.92 -23.67 -7.34
N PHE A 237 -14.99 -22.90 -7.52
CA PHE A 237 -16.20 -22.98 -6.71
C PHE A 237 -17.36 -23.44 -7.58
N GLU A 238 -18.11 -24.45 -7.12
CA GLU A 238 -19.38 -24.89 -7.70
C GLU A 238 -20.45 -24.79 -6.60
N ASN A 239 -21.59 -24.18 -6.91
CA ASN A 239 -22.68 -23.95 -5.94
C ASN A 239 -22.21 -23.30 -4.61
N GLY A 240 -21.20 -22.42 -4.68
CA GLY A 240 -20.62 -21.74 -3.52
C GLY A 240 -19.71 -22.60 -2.64
N LEU A 241 -19.41 -23.84 -3.04
CA LEU A 241 -18.50 -24.75 -2.34
C LEU A 241 -17.20 -24.91 -3.13
N ARG A 242 -16.07 -25.00 -2.43
CA ARG A 242 -14.76 -25.31 -3.06
C ARG A 242 -14.80 -26.73 -3.60
N THR A 243 -14.49 -26.91 -4.88
CA THR A 243 -14.50 -28.23 -5.53
C THR A 243 -13.22 -29.04 -5.29
N GLY A 244 -12.25 -28.47 -4.56
CA GLY A 244 -10.91 -29.05 -4.39
C GLY A 244 -10.00 -28.91 -5.62
N LYS A 245 -10.56 -28.58 -6.79
CA LYS A 245 -9.81 -28.31 -8.01
C LYS A 245 -9.31 -26.87 -8.04
N LYS A 246 -8.18 -26.64 -8.71
CA LYS A 246 -7.66 -25.29 -9.00
C LYS A 246 -7.68 -25.05 -10.50
N ALA A 247 -8.05 -23.85 -10.92
CA ALA A 247 -7.97 -23.40 -12.30
C ALA A 247 -6.87 -22.34 -12.45
N ASP A 248 -6.18 -22.37 -13.59
CA ASP A 248 -5.33 -21.26 -13.98
C ASP A 248 -6.19 -20.03 -14.27
N LYS A 249 -5.88 -18.93 -13.61
CA LYS A 249 -6.50 -17.63 -13.86
C LYS A 249 -5.43 -16.55 -13.92
N LYS A 250 -5.65 -15.60 -14.81
CA LYS A 250 -4.91 -14.35 -14.86
C LYS A 250 -5.48 -13.39 -13.81
N ILE A 251 -4.62 -12.91 -12.92
CA ILE A 251 -4.95 -11.87 -11.94
C ILE A 251 -3.99 -10.71 -12.10
N TRP A 252 -4.40 -9.53 -11.65
CA TRP A 252 -3.58 -8.32 -11.70
C TRP A 252 -3.03 -8.03 -10.31
N ALA A 253 -1.79 -8.42 -10.05
CA ALA A 253 -1.13 -8.23 -8.77
C ALA A 253 -0.49 -6.84 -8.68
N ILE A 254 -0.31 -6.33 -7.46
CA ILE A 254 0.41 -5.09 -7.22
C ILE A 254 1.91 -5.32 -7.41
N SER A 255 2.55 -4.39 -8.11
CA SER A 255 3.99 -4.38 -8.34
C SER A 255 4.56 -3.03 -7.91
N ILE A 256 5.74 -3.07 -7.29
CA ILE A 256 6.53 -1.88 -6.97
C ILE A 256 7.95 -2.09 -7.49
N GLN A 257 8.47 -1.09 -8.19
CA GLN A 257 9.82 -1.11 -8.75
C GLN A 257 10.48 0.25 -8.59
N ILE A 258 11.81 0.28 -8.53
CA ILE A 258 12.57 1.53 -8.59
C ILE A 258 12.48 2.08 -10.02
N ASP A 259 12.36 3.40 -10.19
CA ASP A 259 12.37 4.03 -11.52
C ASP A 259 13.63 3.60 -12.30
N PRO A 260 13.50 2.98 -13.49
CA PRO A 260 14.64 2.55 -14.29
C PRO A 260 15.64 3.66 -14.62
N ASN A 261 15.15 4.90 -14.81
CA ASN A 261 16.00 6.05 -15.11
C ASN A 261 16.87 6.41 -13.89
N TYR A 262 16.30 6.33 -12.69
CA TYR A 262 17.06 6.50 -11.45
C TYR A 262 18.12 5.42 -11.29
N MET A 263 17.80 4.17 -11.61
CA MET A 263 18.77 3.07 -11.55
C MET A 263 19.92 3.27 -12.54
N ALA A 264 19.66 3.82 -13.74
CA ALA A 264 20.70 4.18 -14.69
C ALA A 264 21.62 5.28 -14.13
N LEU A 265 21.07 6.34 -13.55
CA LEU A 265 21.84 7.41 -12.90
C LEU A 265 22.69 6.88 -11.74
N ARG A 266 22.13 5.99 -10.91
CA ARG A 266 22.85 5.37 -9.81
C ARG A 266 24.04 4.54 -10.30
N ARG A 267 23.86 3.75 -11.38
CA ARG A 267 24.95 2.96 -11.97
C ARG A 267 26.08 3.88 -12.46
N ALA A 268 25.75 4.93 -13.22
CA ALA A 268 26.73 5.90 -13.68
C ALA A 268 27.49 6.58 -12.52
N TRP A 269 26.79 6.90 -11.42
CA TRP A 269 27.42 7.46 -10.23
C TRP A 269 28.36 6.47 -9.52
N ILE A 270 27.98 5.20 -9.41
CA ILE A 270 28.85 4.14 -8.86
C ILE A 270 30.10 4.00 -9.73
N GLU A 271 29.94 3.88 -11.05
CA GLU A 271 31.04 3.78 -12.00
C GLU A 271 32.00 4.97 -11.87
N PHE A 272 31.47 6.19 -11.83
CA PHE A 272 32.26 7.40 -11.65
C PHE A 272 33.10 7.36 -10.36
N ASN A 273 32.50 6.96 -9.23
CA ASN A 273 33.22 6.85 -7.96
C ASN A 273 34.28 5.75 -7.98
N GLU A 274 34.02 4.62 -8.64
CA GLU A 274 35.00 3.56 -8.82
C GLU A 274 36.18 4.03 -9.68
N TYR A 275 35.94 4.79 -10.75
CA TYR A 275 37.00 5.39 -11.57
C TYR A 275 37.84 6.39 -10.76
N GLN A 276 37.20 7.26 -9.99
CA GLN A 276 37.88 8.22 -9.11
C GLN A 276 38.73 7.50 -8.06
N ALA A 277 38.19 6.46 -7.41
CA ALA A 277 38.90 5.67 -6.41
C ALA A 277 40.13 4.95 -6.98
N ARG A 278 40.09 4.57 -8.27
CA ARG A 278 41.21 3.89 -8.96
C ARG A 278 42.24 4.84 -9.58
N GLN A 279 42.07 6.15 -9.47
CA GLN A 279 42.92 7.18 -10.12
C GLN A 279 43.10 6.96 -11.63
N LEU A 280 42.14 6.32 -12.29
CA LEU A 280 42.20 6.11 -13.74
C LEU A 280 41.79 7.42 -14.44
N PRO A 281 42.50 7.87 -15.50
CA PRO A 281 42.12 9.06 -16.23
C PRO A 281 40.72 8.89 -16.82
N VAL A 282 39.79 9.75 -16.40
CA VAL A 282 38.40 9.73 -16.86
C VAL A 282 38.37 10.09 -18.34
N SER A 283 37.99 9.12 -19.19
CA SER A 283 37.71 9.39 -20.60
C SER A 283 36.58 10.42 -20.72
N GLN A 284 36.83 11.50 -21.46
CA GLN A 284 35.88 12.61 -21.66
C GLN A 284 34.55 12.19 -22.32
N SER A 285 34.39 10.92 -22.72
CA SER A 285 33.16 10.37 -23.28
C SER A 285 32.05 10.10 -22.25
N VAL A 286 32.31 10.24 -20.94
CA VAL A 286 31.33 9.96 -19.86
C VAL A 286 30.65 11.24 -19.33
N VAL A 287 31.06 12.42 -19.79
CA VAL A 287 30.47 13.72 -19.40
C VAL A 287 29.50 14.20 -20.49
N LYS A 288 28.37 13.52 -20.67
CA LYS A 288 27.17 14.07 -21.32
C LYS A 288 25.90 13.47 -20.72
#